data_AF-A0A846V8Q7-F1
#
_entry.id   AF-A0A846V8Q7-F1
#
_cell.length_a   1.000
_cell.length_b   1.000
_cell.length_c   1.000
_cell.angle_alpha   90.00
_cell.angle_beta   90.00
_cell.angle_gamma   90.00
#
_symmetry.space_group_name_H-M   'P 1'
#
loop_
_entity.id
_entity.type
_entity.pdbx_description
1 polymer ?
#
loop_
_entity_poly.entity_id
_entity_poly.type
_entity_poly.pdbx_seq_one_letter_code
_entity_poly.pdbx_strand_id
1 'polypeptide(L)'
;MRGAIRLVAWCLAIALVALPIVGVLRGWFAANRWPVTQLTVQAEFKHVSADAIRATVLPRLGKGFFALDLDAVQKAVAALPWVESVEARKRWPDTLILRIYERQPFARWNDKQLISRQGLVFDAPGADGFDSLPQLRGPDARLAEVVSFYAETQKAFGSTHLKITGVSLTERGSWSLGTSSGAQIVLGDRDQAGRRLRRFLDVYPQLMANRPDGFAYADLRYTNGFAVRWPQTQVPAAVTTKGTPST
;
A
#
# COMPACT_ATOMS: atom_id res chain seq x y z
N MET A 1 -70.74 -6.89 -12.04
CA MET A 1 -69.98 -7.57 -13.11
C MET A 1 -69.17 -6.61 -14.00
N ARG A 2 -69.74 -5.53 -14.56
CA ARG A 2 -69.02 -4.59 -15.46
C ARG A 2 -67.76 -3.90 -14.87
N GLY A 3 -67.76 -3.58 -13.57
CA GLY A 3 -66.60 -2.96 -12.90
C GLY A 3 -65.39 -3.90 -12.77
N ALA A 4 -65.62 -5.18 -12.50
CA ALA A 4 -64.57 -6.20 -12.39
C ALA A 4 -63.89 -6.46 -13.75
N ILE A 5 -64.66 -6.46 -14.84
CA ILE A 5 -64.13 -6.64 -16.20
C ILE A 5 -63.20 -5.48 -16.58
N ARG A 6 -63.55 -4.23 -16.22
CA ARG A 6 -62.69 -3.07 -16.46
C ARG A 6 -61.39 -3.16 -15.65
N LEU A 7 -61.45 -3.51 -14.37
CA LEU A 7 -60.26 -3.71 -13.54
C LEU A 7 -59.31 -4.77 -14.11
N VAL A 8 -59.84 -5.93 -14.51
CA VAL A 8 -59.04 -6.99 -15.13
C VAL A 8 -58.42 -6.53 -16.45
N ALA A 9 -59.17 -5.81 -17.29
CA ALA A 9 -58.65 -5.25 -18.54
C ALA A 9 -57.52 -4.23 -18.31
N TRP A 10 -57.65 -3.36 -17.30
CA TRP A 10 -56.59 -2.42 -16.91
C TRP A 10 -55.35 -3.15 -16.36
N CYS A 11 -55.51 -4.17 -15.51
CA CYS A 11 -54.39 -4.98 -15.02
C CYS A 11 -53.66 -5.71 -16.17
N LEU A 12 -54.39 -6.27 -17.13
CA LEU A 12 -53.82 -6.91 -18.31
C LEU A 12 -53.08 -5.91 -19.21
N ALA A 13 -53.65 -4.73 -19.44
CA ALA A 13 -52.99 -3.67 -20.21
C ALA A 13 -51.70 -3.19 -19.52
N ILE A 14 -51.72 -2.99 -18.21
CA ILE A 14 -50.53 -2.63 -17.43
C ILE A 14 -49.50 -3.76 -17.49
N ALA A 15 -49.91 -5.02 -17.32
CA ALA A 15 -49.01 -6.16 -17.39
C ALA A 15 -48.37 -6.31 -18.78
N LEU A 16 -49.13 -6.10 -19.86
CA LEU A 16 -48.65 -6.16 -21.24
C LEU A 16 -47.54 -5.13 -21.51
N VAL A 17 -47.60 -3.96 -20.87
CA VAL A 17 -46.57 -2.91 -20.99
C VAL A 17 -45.42 -3.11 -19.98
N ALA A 18 -45.73 -3.50 -18.74
CA ALA A 18 -44.75 -3.62 -17.67
C ALA A 18 -43.84 -4.85 -17.82
N LEU A 19 -44.37 -6.00 -18.25
CA LEU A 19 -43.59 -7.23 -18.44
C LEU A 19 -42.41 -7.09 -19.42
N PRO A 20 -42.58 -6.52 -20.63
CA PRO A 20 -41.46 -6.33 -21.54
C PRO A 20 -40.43 -5.33 -20.99
N ILE A 21 -40.87 -4.27 -20.30
CA ILE A 21 -39.95 -3.32 -19.64
C ILE A 21 -39.12 -4.03 -18.57
N VAL A 22 -39.77 -4.80 -17.68
CA VAL A 22 -39.08 -5.59 -16.65
C VAL A 22 -38.17 -6.65 -17.29
N GLY A 23 -38.60 -7.30 -18.36
CA GLY A 23 -37.80 -8.28 -19.10
C GLY A 23 -36.54 -7.68 -19.73
N VAL A 24 -36.61 -6.46 -20.26
CA VAL A 24 -35.44 -5.73 -20.77
C VAL A 24 -34.51 -5.32 -19.62
N LEU A 25 -35.06 -4.74 -18.55
CA LEU A 25 -34.28 -4.31 -17.38
C LEU A 25 -33.59 -5.48 -16.66
N ARG A 26 -34.24 -6.65 -16.60
CA ARG A 26 -33.67 -7.87 -16.01
C ARG A 26 -32.86 -8.72 -17.00
N GLY A 27 -32.76 -8.30 -18.26
CA GLY A 27 -31.93 -8.97 -19.27
C GLY A 27 -32.50 -10.27 -19.85
N TRP A 28 -33.74 -10.64 -19.54
CA TRP A 28 -34.40 -11.87 -20.02
C TRP A 28 -34.44 -11.99 -21.56
N PHE A 29 -34.56 -10.86 -22.26
CA PHE A 29 -34.59 -10.80 -23.73
C PHE A 29 -33.39 -10.07 -24.34
N ALA A 30 -32.63 -9.34 -23.53
CA ALA A 30 -31.66 -8.35 -23.98
C ALA A 30 -30.21 -8.88 -24.00
N ALA A 31 -29.89 -9.94 -23.25
CA ALA A 31 -28.50 -10.43 -23.12
C ALA A 31 -27.83 -10.75 -24.46
N ASN A 32 -28.54 -11.41 -25.39
CA ASN A 32 -28.03 -11.73 -26.73
C ASN A 32 -28.14 -10.60 -27.76
N ARG A 33 -28.97 -9.57 -27.52
CA ARG A 33 -29.20 -8.48 -28.49
C ARG A 33 -28.35 -7.24 -28.21
N TRP A 34 -27.95 -7.02 -26.96
CA TRP A 34 -27.09 -5.91 -26.53
C TRP A 34 -25.98 -6.40 -25.58
N PRO A 35 -24.99 -7.15 -26.09
CA PRO A 35 -23.82 -7.49 -25.31
C PRO A 35 -23.00 -6.23 -24.96
N VAL A 36 -22.29 -6.25 -23.83
CA VAL A 36 -21.22 -5.28 -23.59
C VAL A 36 -20.03 -5.71 -24.44
N THR A 37 -19.75 -4.96 -25.50
CA THR A 37 -18.67 -5.27 -26.45
C THR A 37 -17.41 -4.47 -26.15
N GLN A 38 -17.56 -3.29 -25.53
CA GLN A 38 -16.47 -2.37 -25.27
C GLN A 38 -16.21 -2.20 -23.77
N LEU A 39 -14.96 -2.43 -23.37
CA LEU A 39 -14.46 -2.12 -22.03
C LEU A 39 -13.44 -1.00 -22.14
N THR A 40 -13.81 0.20 -21.69
CA THR A 40 -12.90 1.34 -21.61
C THR A 40 -12.38 1.46 -20.19
N VAL A 41 -11.07 1.24 -20.01
CA VAL A 41 -10.40 1.40 -18.72
C VAL A 41 -9.64 2.73 -18.73
N GLN A 42 -9.96 3.59 -17.77
CA GLN A 42 -9.29 4.86 -17.52
C GLN A 42 -8.47 4.70 -16.22
N ALA A 43 -7.17 4.46 -16.38
CA ALA A 43 -6.23 4.31 -15.28
C ALA A 43 -4.88 4.92 -15.67
N GLU A 44 -4.02 5.23 -14.69
CA GLU A 44 -2.62 5.61 -14.96
C GLU A 44 -1.75 4.39 -15.34
N PHE A 45 -2.25 3.16 -15.12
CA PHE A 45 -1.61 1.87 -15.45
C PHE A 45 -0.15 1.78 -14.99
N LYS A 46 0.14 2.17 -13.75
CA LYS A 46 1.49 2.05 -13.20
C LYS A 46 1.74 0.65 -12.65
N HIS A 47 0.75 0.08 -11.97
CA HIS A 47 0.88 -1.25 -11.33
C HIS A 47 -0.28 -2.19 -11.68
N VAL A 48 -1.45 -1.67 -12.04
CA VAL A 48 -2.58 -2.51 -12.46
C VAL A 48 -2.52 -2.71 -13.96
N SER A 49 -2.35 -3.96 -14.42
CA SER A 49 -2.38 -4.25 -15.85
C SER A 49 -3.82 -4.25 -16.41
N ALA A 50 -3.97 -3.81 -17.65
CA ALA A 50 -5.25 -3.85 -18.35
C ALA A 50 -5.80 -5.28 -18.46
N ASP A 51 -4.91 -6.29 -18.59
CA ASP A 51 -5.28 -7.70 -18.67
C ASP A 51 -5.84 -8.23 -17.35
N ALA A 52 -5.27 -7.84 -16.21
CA ALA A 52 -5.79 -8.23 -14.90
C ALA A 52 -7.21 -7.68 -14.65
N ILE A 53 -7.44 -6.43 -15.04
CA ILE A 53 -8.78 -5.81 -14.97
C ILE A 53 -9.75 -6.54 -15.90
N ARG A 54 -9.35 -6.76 -17.16
CA ARG A 54 -10.18 -7.46 -18.15
C ARG A 54 -10.56 -8.86 -17.66
N ALA A 55 -9.59 -9.65 -17.18
CA ALA A 55 -9.83 -10.99 -16.65
C ALA A 55 -10.81 -10.99 -15.46
N THR A 56 -10.74 -9.95 -14.61
CA THR A 56 -11.64 -9.79 -13.46
C THR A 56 -13.07 -9.42 -13.87
N VAL A 57 -13.23 -8.64 -14.94
CA VAL A 57 -14.52 -8.11 -15.40
C VAL A 57 -15.25 -9.09 -16.32
N LEU A 58 -14.53 -9.82 -17.18
CA LEU A 58 -15.11 -10.71 -18.21
C LEU A 58 -16.20 -11.66 -17.70
N PRO A 59 -16.03 -12.40 -16.58
CA PRO A 59 -17.04 -13.32 -16.07
C PRO A 59 -18.37 -12.64 -15.69
N ARG A 60 -18.35 -11.31 -15.48
CA ARG A 60 -19.50 -10.53 -15.00
C ARG A 60 -20.30 -9.89 -16.15
N LEU A 61 -19.77 -9.87 -17.37
CA LEU A 61 -20.42 -9.25 -18.54
C LEU A 61 -21.53 -10.09 -19.18
N GLY A 62 -21.65 -11.38 -18.83
CA GLY A 62 -22.49 -12.36 -19.54
C GLY A 62 -24.01 -12.13 -19.54
N LYS A 63 -24.53 -11.15 -18.79
CA LYS A 63 -25.97 -10.84 -18.73
C LYS A 63 -26.40 -9.74 -19.72
N GLY A 64 -25.48 -9.17 -20.50
CA GLY A 64 -25.73 -8.06 -21.42
C GLY A 64 -25.70 -6.68 -20.77
N PHE A 65 -25.74 -5.61 -21.58
CA PHE A 65 -25.51 -4.23 -21.16
C PHE A 65 -26.47 -3.75 -20.05
N PHE A 66 -27.77 -4.03 -20.20
CA PHE A 66 -28.79 -3.58 -19.25
C PHE A 66 -28.74 -4.34 -17.92
N ALA A 67 -28.57 -5.66 -17.96
CA ALA A 67 -28.57 -6.51 -16.77
C ALA A 67 -27.18 -6.71 -16.12
N LEU A 68 -26.15 -6.01 -16.63
CA LEU A 68 -24.85 -5.93 -15.96
C LEU A 68 -25.00 -5.30 -14.57
N ASP A 69 -24.52 -5.99 -13.56
CA ASP A 69 -24.42 -5.51 -12.18
C ASP A 69 -23.13 -4.71 -12.02
N LEU A 70 -23.25 -3.38 -11.94
CA LEU A 70 -22.12 -2.47 -11.79
C LEU A 70 -21.46 -2.61 -10.41
N ASP A 71 -22.24 -2.84 -9.36
CA ASP A 71 -21.72 -2.96 -8.00
C ASP A 71 -20.87 -4.23 -7.88
N ALA A 72 -21.31 -5.33 -8.50
CA ALA A 72 -20.53 -6.57 -8.56
C ALA A 72 -19.23 -6.42 -9.34
N VAL A 73 -19.23 -5.63 -10.43
CA VAL A 73 -18.00 -5.31 -11.18
C VAL A 73 -17.08 -4.42 -10.36
N GLN A 74 -17.63 -3.37 -9.75
CA GLN A 74 -16.87 -2.43 -8.93
C GLN A 74 -16.20 -3.16 -7.76
N LYS A 75 -16.93 -3.99 -7.01
CA LYS A 75 -16.40 -4.80 -5.91
C LYS A 75 -15.28 -5.75 -6.36
N ALA A 76 -15.42 -6.33 -7.55
CA ALA A 76 -14.42 -7.25 -8.07
C ALA A 76 -13.11 -6.56 -8.46
N VAL A 77 -13.21 -5.40 -9.12
CA VAL A 77 -12.03 -4.61 -9.49
C VAL A 77 -11.40 -3.99 -8.25
N ALA A 78 -12.20 -3.53 -7.28
CA ALA A 78 -11.73 -3.01 -6.00
C ALA A 78 -10.99 -4.07 -5.14
N ALA A 79 -11.22 -5.36 -5.39
CA ALA A 79 -10.52 -6.44 -4.70
C ALA A 79 -9.08 -6.66 -5.22
N LEU A 80 -8.70 -6.03 -6.34
CA LEU A 80 -7.32 -6.07 -6.82
C LEU A 80 -6.41 -5.30 -5.83
N PRO A 81 -5.23 -5.83 -5.46
CA PRO A 81 -4.43 -5.26 -4.38
C PRO A 81 -4.02 -3.80 -4.61
N TRP A 82 -3.65 -3.46 -5.85
CA TRP A 82 -3.23 -2.12 -6.25
C TRP A 82 -4.38 -1.12 -6.45
N VAL A 83 -5.65 -1.56 -6.40
CA VAL A 83 -6.80 -0.68 -6.61
C VAL A 83 -7.22 -0.05 -5.29
N GLU A 84 -7.23 1.27 -5.24
CA GLU A 84 -7.73 2.04 -4.10
C GLU A 84 -9.25 2.23 -4.20
N SER A 85 -9.70 2.69 -5.37
CA SER A 85 -11.10 2.87 -5.67
C SER A 85 -11.35 2.71 -7.17
N VAL A 86 -12.58 2.40 -7.52
CA VAL A 86 -13.01 2.25 -8.91
C VAL A 86 -14.40 2.85 -9.06
N GLU A 87 -14.62 3.58 -10.14
CA GLU A 87 -15.92 4.05 -10.58
C GLU A 87 -16.32 3.28 -11.82
N ALA A 88 -17.49 2.65 -11.78
CA ALA A 88 -18.03 1.91 -12.90
C ALA A 88 -19.26 2.65 -13.45
N ARG A 89 -19.26 2.94 -14.76
CA ARG A 89 -20.41 3.57 -15.42
C ARG A 89 -20.69 2.93 -16.77
N LYS A 90 -21.97 2.84 -17.10
CA LYS A 90 -22.42 2.41 -18.43
C LYS A 90 -22.46 3.60 -19.37
N ARG A 91 -21.91 3.43 -20.56
CA ARG A 91 -22.09 4.35 -21.68
C ARG A 91 -22.79 3.59 -22.80
N TRP A 92 -24.02 4.02 -23.07
CA TRP A 92 -24.81 3.47 -24.17
C TRP A 92 -24.08 3.72 -25.50
N PRO A 93 -24.13 2.80 -26.49
CA PRO A 93 -24.96 1.59 -26.52
C PRO A 93 -24.42 0.33 -25.83
N ASP A 94 -23.10 0.15 -25.74
CA ASP A 94 -22.48 -1.15 -25.46
C ASP A 94 -21.17 -1.05 -24.66
N THR A 95 -20.90 0.11 -24.06
CA THR A 95 -19.62 0.41 -23.43
C THR A 95 -19.71 0.41 -21.90
N LEU A 96 -18.81 -0.32 -21.25
CA LEU A 96 -18.53 -0.19 -19.82
C LEU A 96 -17.28 0.67 -19.63
N ILE A 97 -17.42 1.78 -18.91
CA ILE A 97 -16.29 2.65 -18.55
C ILE A 97 -15.93 2.37 -17.10
N LEU A 98 -14.68 1.99 -16.86
CA LEU A 98 -14.10 1.84 -15.54
C LEU A 98 -13.05 2.92 -15.34
N ARG A 99 -13.22 3.75 -14.31
CA ARG A 99 -12.19 4.68 -13.85
C ARG A 99 -11.55 4.11 -12.60
N ILE A 100 -10.25 3.89 -12.64
CA ILE A 100 -9.52 3.18 -11.57
C ILE A 100 -8.49 4.13 -10.98
N TYR A 101 -8.50 4.20 -9.65
CA TYR A 101 -7.52 4.93 -8.87
C TYR A 101 -6.60 3.92 -8.21
N GLU A 102 -5.31 3.99 -8.53
CA GLU A 102 -4.30 3.11 -7.95
C GLU A 102 -3.88 3.60 -6.56
N ARG A 103 -3.59 2.64 -5.67
CA ARG A 103 -3.01 2.92 -4.35
C ARG A 103 -1.62 3.53 -4.53
N GLN A 104 -1.39 4.63 -3.82
CA GLN A 104 -0.07 5.25 -3.77
C GLN A 104 0.70 4.67 -2.58
N PRO A 105 1.83 3.96 -2.80
CA PRO A 105 2.62 3.42 -1.72
C PRO A 105 3.33 4.54 -0.95
N PHE A 106 3.32 4.42 0.37
CA PHE A 106 3.94 5.34 1.31
C PHE A 106 5.18 4.72 1.97
N ALA A 107 5.08 3.46 2.39
CA ALA A 107 6.13 2.75 3.11
C ALA A 107 6.07 1.24 2.85
N ARG A 108 7.17 0.53 3.10
CA ARG A 108 7.21 -0.93 3.15
C ARG A 108 6.81 -1.42 4.54
N TRP A 109 6.02 -2.48 4.60
CA TRP A 109 5.54 -3.11 5.83
C TRP A 109 6.00 -4.56 5.90
N ASN A 110 6.71 -4.92 6.97
CA ASN A 110 7.15 -6.30 7.26
C ASN A 110 7.77 -7.00 6.02
N ASP A 111 8.58 -6.24 5.28
CA ASP A 111 9.37 -6.62 4.09
C ASP A 111 8.60 -6.92 2.80
N LYS A 112 7.43 -7.55 2.89
CA LYS A 112 6.65 -8.06 1.74
C LYS A 112 5.48 -7.18 1.34
N GLN A 113 4.95 -6.40 2.28
CA GLN A 113 3.72 -5.63 2.08
C GLN A 113 4.06 -4.15 1.94
N LEU A 114 3.09 -3.38 1.45
CA LEU A 114 3.19 -1.92 1.37
C LEU A 114 2.06 -1.29 2.19
N ILE A 115 2.33 -0.09 2.70
CA ILE A 115 1.34 0.78 3.31
C ILE A 115 0.99 1.85 2.28
N SER A 116 -0.29 2.01 1.98
CA SER A 116 -0.75 3.10 1.13
C SER A 116 -0.77 4.43 1.89
N ARG A 117 -0.82 5.56 1.18
CA ARG A 117 -0.96 6.89 1.81
C ARG A 117 -2.21 7.04 2.68
N GLN A 118 -3.22 6.20 2.47
CA GLN A 118 -4.45 6.11 3.25
C GLN A 118 -4.29 5.24 4.51
N GLY A 119 -3.11 4.69 4.76
CA GLY A 119 -2.80 3.88 5.93
C GLY A 119 -3.26 2.42 5.83
N LEU A 120 -3.59 1.93 4.63
CA LEU A 120 -3.99 0.54 4.42
C LEU A 120 -2.78 -0.30 4.02
N VAL A 121 -2.64 -1.46 4.66
CA VAL A 121 -1.66 -2.48 4.26
C VAL A 121 -2.23 -3.26 3.09
N PHE A 122 -1.43 -3.44 2.04
CA PHE A 122 -1.80 -4.26 0.90
C PHE A 122 -0.59 -5.04 0.38
N ASP A 123 -0.88 -6.20 -0.20
CA ASP A 123 0.14 -6.99 -0.88
C ASP A 123 0.45 -6.36 -2.23
N ALA A 124 1.73 -6.26 -2.56
CA ALA A 124 2.20 -5.67 -3.79
C ALA A 124 2.96 -6.74 -4.60
N PRO A 125 2.28 -7.53 -5.44
CA PRO A 125 2.95 -8.41 -6.38
C PRO A 125 3.87 -7.56 -7.27
N GLY A 126 5.17 -7.90 -7.32
CA GLY A 126 6.17 -7.10 -8.03
C GLY A 126 6.67 -5.88 -7.24
N ALA A 127 6.78 -5.97 -5.91
CA ALA A 127 7.37 -4.92 -5.06
C ALA A 127 8.86 -4.60 -5.34
N ASP A 128 9.43 -5.16 -6.40
CA ASP A 128 10.77 -4.88 -6.87
C ASP A 128 10.81 -3.42 -7.38
N GLY A 129 11.64 -2.57 -6.77
CA GLY A 129 11.76 -1.15 -7.12
C GLY A 129 11.23 -0.16 -6.07
N PHE A 130 10.72 -0.61 -4.92
CA PHE A 130 10.33 0.26 -3.81
C PHE A 130 11.38 0.40 -2.71
N ASP A 131 12.65 0.16 -3.02
CA ASP A 131 13.75 0.25 -2.04
C ASP A 131 14.00 1.66 -1.51
N SER A 132 13.51 2.68 -2.22
CA SER A 132 13.55 4.08 -1.77
C SER A 132 12.47 4.42 -0.74
N LEU A 133 11.45 3.57 -0.57
CA LEU A 133 10.41 3.79 0.42
C LEU A 133 10.91 3.47 1.83
N PRO A 134 10.44 4.21 2.84
CA PRO A 134 10.81 3.91 4.22
C PRO A 134 10.31 2.54 4.65
N GLN A 135 11.09 1.88 5.50
CA GLN A 135 10.80 0.54 6.01
C GLN A 135 10.17 0.60 7.39
N LEU A 136 8.94 0.15 7.50
CA LEU A 136 8.19 0.07 8.75
C LEU A 136 7.99 -1.41 9.12
N ARG A 137 8.25 -1.74 10.38
CA ARG A 137 8.08 -3.10 10.90
C ARG A 137 7.36 -3.10 12.24
N GLY A 138 6.48 -4.08 12.44
CA GLY A 138 5.85 -4.32 13.73
C GLY A 138 4.62 -5.22 13.65
N PRO A 139 3.95 -5.46 14.78
CA PRO A 139 2.70 -6.21 14.82
C PRO A 139 1.59 -5.46 14.08
N ASP A 140 0.78 -6.17 13.29
CA ASP A 140 -0.31 -5.57 12.49
C ASP A 140 -1.30 -4.77 13.34
N ALA A 141 -1.60 -5.26 14.55
CA ALA A 141 -2.47 -4.56 15.51
C ALA A 141 -1.93 -3.18 15.95
N ARG A 142 -0.63 -2.92 15.76
CA ARG A 142 0.05 -1.67 16.13
C ARG A 142 0.51 -0.86 14.92
N LEU A 143 0.00 -1.14 13.72
CA LEU A 143 0.31 -0.42 12.49
C LEU A 143 0.24 1.10 12.65
N ALA A 144 -0.90 1.61 13.14
CA ALA A 144 -1.13 3.04 13.30
C ALA A 144 -0.10 3.69 14.22
N GLU A 145 0.34 2.97 15.25
CA GLU A 145 1.36 3.41 16.18
C GLU A 145 2.74 3.47 15.51
N VAL A 146 3.12 2.45 14.72
CA VAL A 146 4.37 2.45 13.95
C VAL A 146 4.42 3.62 12.97
N VAL A 147 3.32 3.87 12.25
CA VAL A 147 3.21 5.01 11.33
C VAL A 147 3.31 6.35 12.08
N SER A 148 2.62 6.49 13.21
CA SER A 148 2.70 7.72 14.03
C SER A 148 4.12 7.98 14.52
N PHE A 149 4.79 6.93 14.99
CA PHE A 149 6.13 7.03 15.54
C PHE A 149 7.15 7.38 14.45
N TYR A 150 7.00 6.79 13.26
CA TYR A 150 7.79 7.18 12.09
C TYR A 150 7.64 8.68 11.79
N ALA A 151 6.41 9.20 11.74
CA ALA A 151 6.18 10.62 11.48
C ALA A 151 6.80 11.53 12.55
N GLU A 152 6.69 11.15 13.84
CA GLU A 152 7.35 11.86 14.95
C GLU A 152 8.87 11.88 14.80
N THR A 153 9.47 10.74 14.41
CA THR A 153 10.93 10.66 14.21
C THR A 153 11.37 11.50 13.02
N GLN A 154 10.66 11.48 11.89
CA GLN A 154 10.96 12.34 10.74
C GLN A 154 10.99 13.82 11.13
N LYS A 155 10.03 14.26 11.96
CA LYS A 155 10.00 15.63 12.48
C LYS A 155 11.19 15.91 13.40
N ALA A 156 11.53 14.99 14.30
CA ALA A 156 12.63 15.17 15.26
C ALA A 156 14.01 15.24 14.57
N PHE A 157 14.23 14.45 13.53
CA PHE A 157 15.48 14.40 12.79
C PHE A 157 15.59 15.42 11.65
N GLY A 158 14.49 16.12 11.30
CA GLY A 158 14.42 17.02 10.15
C GLY A 158 15.42 18.20 10.16
N SER A 159 15.90 18.61 11.35
CA SER A 159 16.93 19.64 11.51
C SER A 159 18.36 19.09 11.50
N THR A 160 18.53 17.78 11.37
CA THR A 160 19.83 17.10 11.39
C THR A 160 20.18 16.55 10.01
N HIS A 161 21.46 16.28 9.77
CA HIS A 161 21.89 15.55 8.56
C HIS A 161 21.59 14.05 8.62
N LEU A 162 21.06 13.54 9.73
CA LEU A 162 20.75 12.13 9.89
C LEU A 162 19.35 11.83 9.33
N LYS A 163 19.31 11.17 8.17
CA LYS A 163 18.04 10.75 7.56
C LYS A 163 17.60 9.40 8.11
N ILE A 164 16.38 9.34 8.61
CA ILE A 164 15.74 8.10 9.05
C ILE A 164 15.07 7.42 7.86
N THR A 165 15.39 6.16 7.64
CA THR A 165 14.86 5.32 6.54
C THR A 165 13.83 4.31 7.03
N GLY A 166 13.65 4.16 8.33
CA GLY A 166 12.66 3.22 8.84
C GLY A 166 12.57 3.16 10.34
N VAL A 167 11.50 2.51 10.81
CA VAL A 167 11.29 2.19 12.23
C VAL A 167 10.83 0.75 12.39
N SER A 168 11.23 0.14 13.49
CA SER A 168 10.86 -1.22 13.83
C SER A 168 10.40 -1.31 15.26
N LEU A 169 9.24 -1.93 15.46
CA LEU A 169 8.65 -2.28 16.75
C LEU A 169 8.68 -3.79 16.90
N THR A 170 9.35 -4.29 17.93
CA THR A 170 9.29 -5.73 18.25
C THR A 170 7.98 -6.09 18.96
N GLU A 171 7.61 -7.36 18.96
CA GLU A 171 6.46 -7.86 19.75
C GLU A 171 6.58 -7.54 21.24
N ARG A 172 7.82 -7.47 21.75
CA ARG A 172 8.14 -7.09 23.14
C ARG A 172 8.06 -5.58 23.41
N GLY A 173 7.69 -4.77 22.41
CA GLY A 173 7.52 -3.32 22.58
C GLY A 173 8.80 -2.48 22.44
N SER A 174 9.91 -3.07 22.00
CA SER A 174 11.17 -2.33 21.81
C SER A 174 11.21 -1.65 20.45
N TRP A 175 11.53 -0.36 20.44
CA TRP A 175 11.67 0.46 19.26
C TRP A 175 13.11 0.58 18.79
N SER A 176 13.28 0.62 17.47
CA SER A 176 14.53 0.97 16.81
C SER A 176 14.30 1.76 15.52
N LEU A 177 15.29 2.54 15.12
CA LEU A 177 15.32 3.35 13.91
C LEU A 177 16.43 2.85 12.97
N GLY A 178 16.16 2.86 11.68
CA GLY A 178 17.17 2.70 10.63
C GLY A 178 17.51 4.05 10.01
N THR A 179 18.77 4.24 9.61
CA THR A 179 19.24 5.47 8.96
C THR A 179 19.66 5.23 7.51
N SER A 180 19.78 6.30 6.72
CA SER A 180 20.25 6.22 5.33
C SER A 180 21.70 5.78 5.19
N SER A 181 22.50 5.86 6.26
CA SER A 181 23.87 5.34 6.30
C SER A 181 23.93 3.84 6.62
N GLY A 182 22.79 3.18 6.83
CA GLY A 182 22.72 1.79 7.28
C GLY A 182 22.93 1.62 8.80
N ALA A 183 23.00 2.71 9.56
CA ALA A 183 23.13 2.65 11.01
C ALA A 183 21.79 2.28 11.67
N GLN A 184 21.88 1.66 12.84
CA GLN A 184 20.72 1.34 13.66
C GLN A 184 20.76 2.08 15.01
N ILE A 185 19.63 2.66 15.40
CA ILE A 185 19.46 3.35 16.69
C ILE A 185 18.43 2.58 17.51
N VAL A 186 18.78 2.08 18.69
CA VAL A 186 17.87 1.35 19.58
C VAL A 186 17.39 2.27 20.69
N LEU A 187 16.07 2.37 20.83
CA LEU A 187 15.41 3.27 21.76
C LEU A 187 14.84 2.54 22.98
N GLY A 188 14.48 1.26 22.83
CA GLY A 188 13.76 0.50 23.85
C GLY A 188 12.29 0.92 23.91
N ASP A 189 11.77 1.14 25.10
CA ASP A 189 10.34 1.41 25.33
C ASP A 189 9.87 2.79 24.82
N ARG A 190 8.61 2.84 24.37
CA ARG A 190 8.00 4.04 23.77
C ARG A 190 8.02 5.26 24.70
N ASP A 191 7.70 5.07 25.98
CA ASP A 191 7.55 6.17 26.95
C ASP A 191 8.86 6.94 27.20
N GLN A 192 9.99 6.26 27.03
CA GLN A 192 11.32 6.83 27.20
C GLN A 192 11.95 7.26 25.87
N ALA A 193 11.44 6.76 24.74
CA ALA A 193 12.02 6.95 23.42
C ALA A 193 12.20 8.45 23.09
N GLY A 194 11.20 9.29 23.36
CA GLY A 194 11.29 10.73 23.10
C GLY A 194 12.38 11.43 23.92
N ARG A 195 12.52 11.10 25.21
CA ARG A 195 13.57 11.68 26.07
C ARG A 195 14.96 11.22 25.66
N ARG A 196 15.12 9.91 25.41
CA ARG A 196 16.37 9.28 24.95
C ARG A 196 16.81 9.87 23.62
N LEU A 197 15.86 10.05 22.70
CA LEU A 197 16.11 10.63 21.38
C LEU A 197 16.57 12.09 21.47
N ARG A 198 15.86 12.95 22.22
CA ARG A 198 16.27 14.36 22.39
C ARG A 198 17.69 14.46 22.93
N ARG A 199 18.00 13.72 24.00
CA ARG A 199 19.36 13.70 24.58
C ARG A 199 20.42 13.32 23.55
N PHE A 200 20.16 12.31 22.71
CA PHE A 200 21.08 11.91 21.65
C PHE A 200 21.25 13.03 20.60
N LEU A 201 20.15 13.66 20.19
CA LEU A 201 20.15 14.74 19.21
C LEU A 201 20.89 16.00 19.70
N ASP A 202 20.78 16.33 21.00
CA ASP A 202 21.45 17.48 21.60
C ASP A 202 22.98 17.42 21.49
N VAL A 203 23.55 16.21 21.56
CA VAL A 203 25.00 15.98 21.49
C VAL A 203 25.46 15.45 20.12
N TYR A 204 24.53 15.09 19.24
CA TYR A 204 24.84 14.52 17.92
C TYR A 204 25.80 15.38 17.08
N PRO A 205 25.65 16.71 16.97
CA PRO A 205 26.58 17.53 16.19
C PRO A 205 28.03 17.46 16.71
N GLN A 206 28.20 17.46 18.04
CA GLN A 206 29.51 17.37 18.68
C GLN A 206 30.11 15.97 18.49
N LEU A 207 29.28 14.93 18.61
CA LEU A 207 29.68 13.55 18.43
C LEU A 207 30.16 13.27 17.00
N MET A 208 29.55 13.90 15.99
CA MET A 208 29.87 13.71 14.58
C MET A 208 30.96 14.65 14.03
N ALA A 209 31.34 15.70 14.77
CA ALA A 209 32.24 16.77 14.28
C ALA A 209 33.56 16.25 13.66
N ASN A 210 34.11 15.15 14.18
CA ASN A 210 35.35 14.53 13.70
C ASN A 210 35.13 13.06 13.23
N ARG A 211 33.92 12.71 12.81
CA ARG A 211 33.51 11.34 12.46
C ARG A 211 32.73 11.33 11.13
N PRO A 212 33.41 11.54 9.99
CA PRO A 212 32.74 11.57 8.68
C PRO A 212 32.09 10.23 8.32
N ASP A 213 32.65 9.12 8.81
CA ASP A 213 32.12 7.75 8.59
C ASP A 213 30.83 7.48 9.39
N GLY A 214 30.38 8.43 10.21
CA GLY A 214 29.20 8.29 11.05
C GLY A 214 29.37 7.20 12.11
N PHE A 215 28.26 6.54 12.46
CA PHE A 215 28.22 5.42 13.41
C PHE A 215 27.51 4.23 12.79
N ALA A 216 27.83 3.01 13.24
CA ALA A 216 27.18 1.79 12.80
C ALA A 216 25.97 1.42 13.68
N TYR A 217 26.04 1.72 14.98
CA TYR A 217 24.99 1.39 15.93
C TYR A 217 24.99 2.35 17.13
N ALA A 218 23.81 2.74 17.60
CA ALA A 218 23.64 3.55 18.81
C ALA A 218 22.58 2.93 19.73
N ASP A 219 22.94 2.64 20.98
CA ASP A 219 22.02 2.13 22.00
C ASP A 219 21.66 3.22 22.99
N LEU A 220 20.44 3.72 22.91
CA LEU A 220 19.95 4.82 23.75
C LEU A 220 19.22 4.31 25.01
N ARG A 221 19.22 2.99 25.27
CA ARG A 221 18.44 2.41 26.38
C ARG A 221 18.97 2.80 27.77
N TYR A 222 20.21 3.28 27.86
CA TYR A 222 20.82 3.67 29.13
C TYR A 222 20.16 4.91 29.76
N THR A 223 19.95 4.86 31.07
CA THR A 223 19.21 5.90 31.82
C THR A 223 19.84 7.28 31.67
N ASN A 224 21.18 7.36 31.78
CA ASN A 224 21.95 8.61 31.84
C ASN A 224 22.92 8.80 30.68
N GLY A 225 22.79 8.02 29.60
CA GLY A 225 23.72 8.09 28.48
C GLY A 225 23.28 7.24 27.31
N PHE A 226 24.23 6.93 26.44
CA PHE A 226 24.05 6.01 25.32
C PHE A 226 25.41 5.43 24.91
N ALA A 227 25.39 4.28 24.25
CA ALA A 227 26.58 3.65 23.71
C ALA A 227 26.58 3.77 22.18
N VAL A 228 27.71 4.14 21.58
CA VAL A 228 27.86 4.23 20.12
C VAL A 228 28.96 3.30 19.66
N ARG A 229 28.64 2.48 18.66
CA ARG A 229 29.60 1.64 17.96
C ARG A 229 29.93 2.29 16.61
N TRP A 230 31.21 2.53 16.41
CA TRP A 230 31.77 3.07 15.18
C TRP A 230 31.93 1.97 14.12
N PRO A 231 31.91 2.31 12.82
CA PRO A 231 32.29 1.39 11.77
C PRO A 231 33.72 0.88 12.04
N GLN A 232 33.96 -0.42 11.88
CA GLN A 232 35.33 -0.93 11.88
C GLN A 232 35.96 -0.57 10.53
N THR A 233 37.00 0.27 10.54
CA THR A 233 37.84 0.46 9.36
C THR A 233 38.41 -0.91 8.99
N GLN A 234 38.07 -1.45 7.82
CA GLN A 234 38.73 -2.64 7.30
C GLN A 234 40.21 -2.30 7.13
N VAL A 235 41.05 -2.75 8.06
CA VAL A 235 42.48 -2.85 7.83
C VAL A 235 42.66 -3.87 6.70
N PRO A 236 43.24 -3.50 5.54
CA PRO A 236 43.54 -4.46 4.49
C PRO A 236 44.38 -5.57 5.10
N ALA A 237 43.94 -6.82 4.95
CA ALA A 237 44.71 -7.97 5.39
C ALA A 237 46.12 -7.86 4.79
N ALA A 238 47.14 -7.75 5.65
CA ALA A 238 48.52 -7.69 5.23
C ALA A 238 48.81 -8.91 4.35
N VAL A 239 49.09 -8.67 3.07
CA VAL A 239 49.54 -9.67 2.11
C VAL A 239 50.79 -10.29 2.72
N THR A 240 50.67 -11.50 3.25
CA THR A 240 51.83 -12.23 3.77
C THR A 240 52.62 -12.69 2.55
N THR A 241 53.60 -11.90 2.13
CA THR A 241 54.62 -12.34 1.17
C THR A 241 55.40 -13.47 1.83
N LYS A 242 55.02 -14.71 1.49
CA LYS A 242 55.82 -15.90 1.77
C LYS A 242 57.15 -15.71 1.05
N GLY A 243 58.20 -15.39 1.79
CA GLY A 243 59.57 -15.39 1.29
C GLY A 243 59.95 -16.81 0.86
N THR A 244 60.31 -16.96 -0.41
CA THR A 244 60.95 -18.16 -0.95
C THR A 244 62.36 -18.24 -0.38
N PRO A 245 62.79 -19.35 0.26
CA PRO A 245 64.19 -19.51 0.64
C PRO A 245 65.02 -19.82 -0.61
N SER A 246 66.14 -19.11 -0.75
CA SER A 246 67.17 -19.35 -1.75
C SER A 246 67.85 -20.71 -1.53
N THR A 247 67.96 -21.48 -2.60
CA THR A 247 69.02 -22.50 -2.79
C THR A 247 69.60 -22.32 -4.17
#